data_AF-A0A8T9T0B9-F1
#
_entry.id   AF-A0A8T9T0B9-F1
#
_cell.length_a   1.000
_cell.length_b   1.000
_cell.length_c   1.000
_cell.angle_alpha   90.00
_cell.angle_beta   90.00
_cell.angle_gamma   90.00
#
_symmetry.space_group_name_H-M   'P 1'
#
loop_
_entity.id
_entity.type
_entity.pdbx_description
1 polymer ?
#
loop_
_entity_poly.entity_id
_entity_poly.type
_entity_poly.pdbx_seq_one_letter_code
_entity_poly.pdbx_strand_id
1 'polypeptide(L)'
;MVGLHLLIIGLGVAVAAGWRFRLTAPALCVAFAWLFLAEQTRYINHFYLYALLAGLLALTPAHRAASADVRAGRTVSATTTPVWTRWLLQLQLGLVYFFAGLAKLNPDWWAGASLRIWLAPKAHYFLIGPLLAQPWLPVWMSRAGLAFDLLLVPLLLWRRTRLLALVAAAFFHVSNVLVFGLGTFPWFSLGLTVCLFLPPDWPRRTPRLRNWLAARVPLPALPAPPTLPRTAPALLAFLAVYLVVQLLVPLRYLLYPGDVHWTEEGHQFAWHMMLRSKTGSVYYQVRRPDGQLDIVDPLRYLTPRQQHYLLSNPDALLQFAHFLARDYQQRGLGPVAVYAVSSVRLNGRAARPLVAPDVDLAALPRQLAPYPWISD
;
A
#
# COMPACT_ATOMS: atom_id res chain seq x y z
N MET A 1 14.60 -13.94 6.09
CA MET A 1 13.67 -12.81 6.30
C MET A 1 14.05 -11.89 7.47
N VAL A 2 14.47 -12.38 8.64
CA VAL A 2 14.82 -11.52 9.80
C VAL A 2 15.93 -10.52 9.46
N GLY A 3 17.01 -10.96 8.81
CA GLY A 3 18.13 -10.08 8.42
C GLY A 3 17.70 -8.89 7.55
N LEU A 4 16.76 -9.09 6.62
CA LEU A 4 16.22 -8.00 5.79
C LEU A 4 15.45 -6.96 6.63
N HIS A 5 14.69 -7.40 7.64
CA HIS A 5 13.96 -6.48 8.53
C HIS A 5 14.95 -5.67 9.39
N LEU A 6 15.98 -6.32 9.94
CA LEU A 6 17.04 -5.63 10.69
C LEU A 6 17.79 -4.62 9.81
N LEU A 7 18.07 -4.98 8.55
CA LEU A 7 18.66 -4.07 7.58
C LEU A 7 17.76 -2.84 7.33
N ILE A 8 16.47 -3.04 7.09
CA ILE A 8 15.50 -1.94 6.89
C ILE A 8 15.44 -1.02 8.12
N ILE A 9 15.43 -1.58 9.33
CA ILE A 9 15.45 -0.80 10.57
C ILE A 9 16.74 0.02 10.67
N GLY A 10 17.90 -0.59 10.47
CA GLY A 10 19.19 0.08 10.51
C GLY A 10 19.29 1.21 9.47
N LEU A 11 18.85 0.95 8.23
CA LEU A 11 18.80 1.94 7.17
C LEU A 11 17.82 3.07 7.51
N GLY A 12 16.65 2.77 8.06
CA GLY A 12 15.67 3.76 8.50
C GLY A 12 16.22 4.70 9.57
N VAL A 13 16.91 4.15 10.58
CA VAL A 13 17.60 4.93 11.61
C VAL A 13 18.70 5.80 10.99
N ALA A 14 19.49 5.25 10.07
CA ALA A 14 20.54 6.00 9.38
C ALA A 14 19.98 7.15 8.52
N VAL A 15 18.87 6.93 7.80
CA VAL A 15 18.17 7.95 7.01
C VAL A 15 17.60 9.04 7.93
N ALA A 16 16.96 8.67 9.04
CA ALA A 16 16.42 9.62 10.02
C ALA A 16 17.53 10.48 10.67
N ALA A 17 18.68 9.88 10.96
CA ALA A 17 19.86 10.61 11.43
C ALA A 17 20.54 11.44 10.33
N GLY A 18 20.22 11.20 9.06
CA GLY A 18 20.92 11.74 7.90
C GLY A 18 22.40 11.34 7.88
N TRP A 19 22.69 10.08 8.19
CA TRP A 19 24.03 9.49 8.11
C TRP A 19 24.22 8.80 6.75
N ARG A 20 25.25 9.24 6.02
CA ARG A 20 25.55 8.84 4.64
C ARG A 20 24.29 8.84 3.78
N PHE A 21 23.49 9.91 3.88
CA PHE A 21 22.11 9.94 3.38
C PHE A 21 21.99 9.61 1.89
N ARG A 22 22.96 10.07 1.10
CA ARG A 22 23.04 9.78 -0.35
C ARG A 22 23.23 8.31 -0.69
N LEU A 23 23.63 7.48 0.28
CA LEU A 23 23.73 6.03 0.16
C LEU A 23 22.57 5.33 0.88
N THR A 24 22.23 5.77 2.09
CA THR A 24 21.25 5.08 2.94
C THR A 24 19.81 5.28 2.47
N ALA A 25 19.44 6.43 1.91
CA ALA A 25 18.09 6.63 1.37
C ALA A 25 17.79 5.76 0.13
N PRO A 26 18.68 5.69 -0.90
CA PRO A 26 18.53 4.72 -1.99
C PRO A 26 18.53 3.27 -1.50
N ALA A 27 19.43 2.91 -0.58
CA ALA A 27 19.47 1.55 -0.03
C ALA A 27 18.16 1.19 0.70
N LEU A 28 17.57 2.14 1.43
CA LEU A 28 16.27 1.94 2.09
C LEU A 28 15.15 1.73 1.07
N CYS A 29 15.14 2.49 -0.03
CA CYS A 29 14.22 2.31 -1.14
C CYS A 29 14.33 0.88 -1.72
N VAL A 30 15.55 0.44 -2.05
CA VAL A 30 15.81 -0.90 -2.59
C VAL A 30 15.39 -1.98 -1.60
N ALA A 31 15.68 -1.83 -0.30
CA ALA A 31 15.31 -2.81 0.71
C ALA A 31 13.80 -2.96 0.86
N PHE A 32 13.04 -1.84 0.84
CA PHE A 32 11.58 -1.91 0.83
C PHE A 32 11.02 -2.44 -0.49
N ALA A 33 11.60 -2.06 -1.63
CA ALA A 33 11.21 -2.56 -2.94
C ALA A 33 11.37 -4.09 -3.01
N TRP A 34 12.52 -4.60 -2.54
CA TRP A 34 12.76 -6.03 -2.42
C TRP A 34 11.76 -6.70 -1.47
N LEU A 35 11.53 -6.15 -0.28
CA LEU A 35 10.60 -6.73 0.69
C LEU A 35 9.19 -6.90 0.10
N PHE A 36 8.74 -5.92 -0.69
CA PHE A 36 7.42 -5.95 -1.31
C PHE A 36 7.37 -6.82 -2.58
N LEU A 37 8.44 -6.90 -3.38
CA LEU A 37 8.49 -7.71 -4.62
C LEU A 37 8.79 -9.19 -4.39
N ALA A 38 9.50 -9.54 -3.32
CA ALA A 38 10.01 -10.90 -3.12
C ALA A 38 8.91 -11.93 -2.80
N GLU A 39 7.75 -11.51 -2.29
CA GLU A 39 6.68 -12.42 -1.88
C GLU A 39 5.30 -11.78 -2.12
N GLN A 40 4.65 -12.20 -3.20
CA GLN A 40 3.36 -11.66 -3.63
C GLN A 40 2.25 -11.83 -2.58
N THR A 41 2.28 -12.91 -1.78
CA THR A 41 1.24 -13.18 -0.76
C THR A 41 1.34 -12.25 0.45
N ARG A 42 2.38 -11.41 0.50
CA ARG A 42 2.62 -10.39 1.52
C ARG A 42 2.45 -8.98 0.98
N TYR A 43 1.92 -8.82 -0.25
CA TYR A 43 1.65 -7.51 -0.83
C TYR A 43 0.81 -6.66 0.12
N ILE A 44 1.29 -5.44 0.38
CA ILE A 44 0.54 -4.43 1.11
C ILE A 44 0.92 -3.04 0.62
N ASN A 45 -0.08 -2.17 0.41
CA ASN A 45 0.11 -0.81 -0.11
C ASN A 45 1.12 0.03 0.71
N HIS A 46 1.26 -0.24 2.02
CA HIS A 46 2.18 0.51 2.88
C HIS A 46 3.65 0.31 2.54
N PHE A 47 4.08 -0.93 2.25
CA PHE A 47 5.47 -1.18 1.87
C PHE A 47 5.80 -0.58 0.50
N TYR A 48 4.81 -0.60 -0.41
CA TYR A 48 4.92 0.11 -1.67
C TYR A 48 5.12 1.62 -1.46
N LEU A 49 4.30 2.26 -0.61
CA LEU A 49 4.46 3.67 -0.26
C LEU A 49 5.82 3.97 0.40
N TYR A 50 6.31 3.11 1.29
CA TYR A 50 7.59 3.31 1.96
C TYR A 50 8.77 3.25 0.97
N ALA A 51 8.73 2.33 0.00
CA ALA A 51 9.71 2.28 -1.07
C ALA A 51 9.70 3.59 -1.88
N LEU A 52 8.52 4.03 -2.32
CA LEU A 52 8.37 5.28 -3.08
C LEU A 52 8.90 6.49 -2.32
N LEU A 53 8.49 6.69 -1.05
CA LEU A 53 8.91 7.84 -0.26
C LEU A 53 10.41 7.81 0.05
N ALA A 54 11.00 6.64 0.30
CA ALA A 54 12.46 6.52 0.44
C ALA A 54 13.19 6.89 -0.86
N GLY A 55 12.69 6.45 -2.01
CA GLY A 55 13.20 6.82 -3.33
C GLY A 55 13.11 8.32 -3.59
N LEU A 56 11.95 8.94 -3.31
CA LEU A 56 11.76 10.38 -3.44
C LEU A 56 12.67 11.15 -2.48
N LEU A 57 12.81 10.70 -1.23
CA LEU A 57 13.72 11.31 -0.24
C LEU A 57 15.16 11.33 -0.73
N ALA A 58 15.63 10.27 -1.41
CA ALA A 58 16.98 10.20 -1.95
C ALA A 58 17.29 11.31 -2.97
N LEU A 59 16.26 11.81 -3.67
CA LEU A 59 16.37 12.93 -4.62
C LEU A 59 16.46 14.29 -3.92
N THR A 60 16.04 14.37 -2.65
CA THR A 60 15.98 15.62 -1.88
C THR A 60 17.29 15.90 -1.12
N PRO A 61 17.57 17.17 -0.77
CA PRO A 61 18.67 17.53 0.12
C PRO A 61 18.29 17.46 1.61
N ALA A 62 17.37 16.57 2.02
CA ALA A 62 16.81 16.54 3.39
C ALA A 62 17.85 16.40 4.52
N HIS A 63 19.03 15.84 4.22
CA HIS A 63 20.13 15.68 5.17
C HIS A 63 20.97 16.95 5.39
N ARG A 64 20.66 18.10 4.79
CA ARG A 64 21.53 19.29 4.87
C ARG A 64 21.29 20.19 6.08
N ALA A 65 20.30 19.92 6.94
CA ALA A 65 20.04 20.76 8.12
C ALA A 65 20.73 20.22 9.39
N ALA A 66 19.99 19.54 10.27
CA ALA A 66 20.50 19.00 11.53
C ALA A 66 20.83 17.49 11.42
N SER A 67 21.78 17.11 10.55
CA SER A 67 22.10 15.70 10.30
C SER A 67 23.49 15.28 10.81
N ALA A 68 23.68 13.96 10.90
CA ALA A 68 24.98 13.35 11.13
C ALA A 68 25.99 13.66 10.02
N ASP A 69 25.56 13.80 8.77
CA ASP A 69 26.44 14.18 7.65
C ASP A 69 26.93 15.63 7.77
N VAL A 70 26.10 16.56 8.24
CA VAL A 70 26.53 17.93 8.54
C VAL A 70 27.53 17.93 9.69
N ARG A 71 27.22 17.23 10.79
CA ARG A 71 28.12 17.15 11.95
C ARG A 71 29.47 16.51 11.61
N ALA A 72 29.49 15.58 10.67
CA ALA A 72 30.71 14.90 10.20
C ALA A 72 31.41 15.65 9.06
N GLY A 73 30.96 16.86 8.67
CA GLY A 73 31.58 17.64 7.59
C GLY A 73 31.40 17.06 6.18
N ARG A 74 30.47 16.11 5.97
CA ARG A 74 30.23 15.45 4.67
C ARG A 74 29.32 16.25 3.74
N THR A 75 28.58 17.22 4.28
CA THR A 75 27.75 18.13 3.49
C THR A 75 27.73 19.51 4.13
N VAL A 76 27.55 20.53 3.30
CA VAL A 76 27.37 21.91 3.77
C VAL A 76 25.97 22.08 4.36
N SER A 77 25.92 22.66 5.57
CA SER A 77 24.67 22.97 6.27
C SER A 77 23.80 23.93 5.46
N ALA A 78 22.50 23.72 5.47
CA ALA A 78 21.51 24.53 4.79
C ALA A 78 20.32 24.80 5.72
N THR A 79 19.85 26.04 5.70
CA THR A 79 18.71 26.51 6.50
C THR A 79 17.41 26.55 5.70
N THR A 80 17.51 26.42 4.38
CA THR A 80 16.40 26.39 3.42
C THR A 80 16.54 25.19 2.48
N THR A 81 15.43 24.77 1.88
CA THR A 81 15.39 23.72 0.84
C THR A 81 14.47 24.20 -0.29
N PRO A 82 14.72 23.78 -1.55
CA PRO A 82 13.79 24.07 -2.64
C PRO A 82 12.38 23.56 -2.32
N VAL A 83 11.36 24.39 -2.54
CA VAL A 83 9.98 24.07 -2.17
C VAL A 83 9.44 22.80 -2.84
N TRP A 84 9.90 22.51 -4.07
CA TRP A 84 9.49 21.34 -4.83
C TRP A 84 9.76 20.02 -4.09
N THR A 85 10.78 19.95 -3.23
CA THR A 85 11.09 18.72 -2.49
C THR A 85 9.98 18.35 -1.51
N ARG A 86 9.36 19.37 -0.92
CA ARG A 86 8.21 19.20 -0.04
C ARG A 86 6.95 18.89 -0.86
N TRP A 87 6.72 19.63 -1.94
CA TRP A 87 5.57 19.39 -2.82
C TRP A 87 5.56 18.00 -3.42
N LEU A 88 6.72 17.46 -3.78
CA LEU A 88 6.86 16.10 -4.30
C LEU A 88 6.37 15.05 -3.30
N LEU A 89 6.74 15.18 -2.02
CA LEU A 89 6.28 14.26 -0.97
C LEU A 89 4.81 14.47 -0.62
N GLN A 90 4.33 15.72 -0.63
CA GLN A 90 2.91 16.04 -0.44
C GLN A 90 2.05 15.47 -1.57
N LEU A 91 2.53 15.57 -2.81
CA LEU A 91 1.89 15.01 -4.00
C LEU A 91 1.79 13.50 -3.87
N GLN A 92 2.88 12.81 -3.54
CA GLN A 92 2.85 11.35 -3.38
C GLN A 92 1.85 10.91 -2.30
N LEU A 93 1.85 11.57 -1.14
CA LEU A 93 0.85 11.28 -0.10
C LEU A 93 -0.58 11.62 -0.57
N GLY A 94 -0.72 12.73 -1.31
CA GLY A 94 -1.98 13.16 -1.91
C GLY A 94 -2.57 12.13 -2.86
N LEU A 95 -1.74 11.55 -3.74
CA LEU A 95 -2.16 10.50 -4.68
C LEU A 95 -2.67 9.25 -3.94
N VAL A 96 -2.01 8.84 -2.86
CA VAL A 96 -2.47 7.69 -2.06
C VAL A 96 -3.88 7.93 -1.51
N TYR A 97 -4.10 9.08 -0.87
CA TYR A 97 -5.42 9.42 -0.31
C TYR A 97 -6.47 9.56 -1.41
N PHE A 98 -6.15 10.27 -2.50
CA PHE A 98 -7.05 10.47 -3.61
C PHE A 98 -7.50 9.14 -4.24
N PHE A 99 -6.56 8.26 -4.58
CA PHE A 99 -6.90 6.96 -5.18
C PHE A 99 -7.56 6.01 -4.19
N ALA A 100 -7.20 6.05 -2.90
CA ALA A 100 -7.91 5.29 -1.86
C ALA A 100 -9.37 5.74 -1.70
N GLY A 101 -9.65 7.04 -1.87
CA GLY A 101 -11.00 7.60 -1.89
C GLY A 101 -11.74 7.28 -3.18
N LEU A 102 -11.07 7.39 -4.34
CA LEU A 102 -11.65 7.03 -5.63
C LEU A 102 -12.11 5.56 -5.66
N ALA A 103 -11.29 4.66 -5.13
CA ALA A 103 -11.63 3.24 -5.03
C ALA A 103 -12.82 2.95 -4.11
N LYS A 104 -13.14 3.87 -3.18
CA LYS A 104 -14.30 3.81 -2.28
C LYS A 104 -15.59 4.32 -2.93
N LEU A 105 -15.53 4.88 -4.14
CA LEU A 105 -16.72 5.22 -4.94
C LEU A 105 -17.30 3.96 -5.61
N ASN A 106 -17.74 3.01 -4.78
CA ASN A 106 -18.40 1.79 -5.24
C ASN A 106 -19.63 1.46 -4.37
N PRO A 107 -20.62 0.71 -4.88
CA PRO A 107 -21.85 0.42 -4.15
C PRO A 107 -21.65 -0.29 -2.81
N ASP A 108 -20.72 -1.26 -2.76
CA ASP A 108 -20.46 -2.05 -1.56
C ASP A 108 -19.88 -1.20 -0.43
N TRP A 109 -18.95 -0.31 -0.75
CA TRP A 109 -18.42 0.65 0.20
C TRP A 109 -19.52 1.63 0.60
N TRP A 110 -20.25 2.23 -0.34
CA TRP A 110 -21.32 3.18 -0.02
C TRP A 110 -22.39 2.61 0.93
N ALA A 111 -22.71 1.32 0.78
CA ALA A 111 -23.65 0.56 1.62
C ALA A 111 -23.04 0.04 2.94
N GLY A 112 -21.74 0.24 3.17
CA GLY A 112 -21.02 -0.20 4.35
C GLY A 112 -20.89 -1.72 4.46
N ALA A 113 -20.92 -2.46 3.34
CA ALA A 113 -20.97 -3.93 3.33
C ALA A 113 -19.74 -4.54 4.02
N SER A 114 -18.54 -4.11 3.62
CA SER A 114 -17.26 -4.57 4.20
C SER A 114 -17.14 -4.18 5.67
N LEU A 115 -17.52 -2.95 6.01
CA LEU A 115 -17.47 -2.46 7.39
C LEU A 115 -18.42 -3.23 8.32
N ARG A 116 -19.61 -3.63 7.84
CA ARG A 116 -20.53 -4.46 8.64
C ARG A 116 -19.87 -5.78 9.05
N ILE A 117 -19.15 -6.41 8.12
CA ILE A 117 -18.41 -7.66 8.39
C ILE A 117 -17.27 -7.40 9.39
N TRP A 118 -16.50 -6.33 9.21
CA TRP A 118 -15.35 -6.04 10.06
C TRP A 118 -15.70 -5.57 11.47
N LEU A 119 -16.84 -4.89 11.63
CA LEU A 119 -17.32 -4.36 12.92
C LEU A 119 -18.13 -5.40 13.71
N ALA A 120 -18.79 -6.36 13.07
CA ALA A 120 -19.55 -7.41 13.74
C ALA A 120 -18.76 -8.13 14.88
N PRO A 121 -17.50 -8.56 14.68
CA PRO A 121 -16.75 -9.20 15.77
C PRO A 121 -16.23 -8.21 16.82
N LYS A 122 -16.52 -6.91 16.73
CA LYS A 122 -15.97 -5.84 17.59
C LYS A 122 -16.95 -5.34 18.65
N ALA A 123 -18.16 -5.88 18.69
CA ALA A 123 -19.20 -5.50 19.66
C ALA A 123 -18.78 -5.67 21.13
N HIS A 124 -17.79 -6.53 21.41
CA HIS A 124 -17.28 -6.79 22.75
C HIS A 124 -16.20 -5.80 23.24
N TYR A 125 -15.82 -4.81 22.42
CA TYR A 125 -14.75 -3.87 22.78
C TYR A 125 -15.15 -3.05 24.00
N PHE A 126 -14.20 -2.89 24.93
CA PHE A 126 -14.41 -2.06 26.12
C PHE A 126 -14.76 -0.62 25.72
N LEU A 127 -15.77 -0.04 26.39
CA LEU A 127 -16.32 1.31 26.20
C LEU A 127 -17.01 1.60 24.85
N ILE A 128 -16.43 1.20 23.72
CA ILE A 128 -16.93 1.55 22.37
C ILE A 128 -17.74 0.44 21.70
N GLY A 129 -17.69 -0.80 22.22
CA GLY A 129 -18.40 -1.96 21.66
C GLY A 129 -19.90 -1.73 21.39
N PRO A 130 -20.68 -1.14 22.34
CA PRO A 130 -22.11 -0.85 22.13
C PRO A 130 -22.37 0.13 20.96
N LEU A 131 -21.46 1.07 20.71
CA LEU A 131 -21.52 1.97 19.56
C LEU A 131 -21.15 1.21 18.27
N LEU A 132 -20.09 0.41 18.31
CA LEU A 132 -19.64 -0.40 17.17
C LEU A 132 -20.70 -1.40 16.69
N ALA A 133 -21.57 -1.86 17.59
CA ALA A 133 -22.67 -2.78 17.30
C ALA A 133 -23.88 -2.11 16.61
N GLN A 134 -23.91 -0.77 16.52
CA GLN A 134 -25.07 -0.06 15.97
C GLN A 134 -25.23 -0.31 14.46
N PRO A 135 -26.43 -0.67 13.97
CA PRO A 135 -26.65 -0.97 12.54
C PRO A 135 -26.37 0.18 11.57
N TRP A 136 -26.50 1.43 12.02
CA TRP A 136 -26.26 2.62 11.20
C TRP A 136 -24.77 2.97 11.06
N LEU A 137 -23.94 2.53 12.02
CA LEU A 137 -22.54 2.95 12.11
C LEU A 137 -21.68 2.48 10.91
N PRO A 138 -21.78 1.23 10.40
CA PRO A 138 -20.99 0.81 9.24
C PRO A 138 -21.19 1.72 8.02
N VAL A 139 -22.43 2.14 7.75
CA VAL A 139 -22.75 3.02 6.61
C VAL A 139 -22.18 4.42 6.83
N TRP A 140 -22.34 4.96 8.05
CA TRP A 140 -21.79 6.26 8.40
C TRP A 140 -20.26 6.29 8.30
N MET A 141 -19.58 5.30 8.91
CA MET A 141 -18.12 5.17 8.86
C MET A 141 -17.61 5.03 7.43
N SER A 142 -18.35 4.33 6.57
CA SER A 142 -17.98 4.15 5.18
C SER A 142 -17.96 5.46 4.42
N ARG A 143 -19.04 6.23 4.53
CA ARG A 143 -19.19 7.54 3.86
C ARG A 143 -18.22 8.57 4.44
N ALA A 144 -18.01 8.55 5.76
CA ALA A 144 -17.02 9.39 6.43
C ALA A 144 -15.60 9.05 5.98
N GLY A 145 -15.25 7.76 5.84
CA GLY A 145 -13.95 7.31 5.34
C GLY A 145 -13.70 7.72 3.89
N LEU A 146 -14.71 7.61 3.03
CA LEU A 146 -14.66 8.11 1.65
C LEU A 146 -14.41 9.62 1.60
N ALA A 147 -15.20 10.40 2.34
CA ALA A 147 -15.05 11.85 2.40
C ALA A 147 -13.69 12.25 2.97
N PHE A 148 -13.22 11.54 4.00
CA PHE A 148 -11.90 11.74 4.57
C PHE A 148 -10.79 11.55 3.53
N ASP A 149 -10.79 10.41 2.81
CA ASP A 149 -9.76 10.11 1.82
C ASP A 149 -9.72 11.15 0.69
N LEU A 150 -10.88 11.61 0.20
CA LEU A 150 -10.93 12.60 -0.88
C LEU A 150 -10.61 14.04 -0.41
N LEU A 151 -11.04 14.42 0.80
CA LEU A 151 -10.98 15.82 1.26
C LEU A 151 -9.77 16.13 2.14
N LEU A 152 -9.11 15.14 2.75
CA LEU A 152 -8.05 15.37 3.71
C LEU A 152 -6.94 16.28 3.15
N VAL A 153 -6.41 15.93 1.97
CA VAL A 153 -5.27 16.65 1.38
C VAL A 153 -5.65 18.07 0.96
N PRO A 154 -6.76 18.32 0.23
CA PRO A 154 -7.25 19.68 -0.03
C PRO A 154 -7.41 20.51 1.25
N LEU A 155 -8.00 19.94 2.31
CA LEU A 155 -8.21 20.64 3.58
C LEU A 155 -6.90 20.91 4.33
N LEU A 156 -5.88 20.06 4.20
CA LEU A 156 -4.55 20.30 4.77
C LEU A 156 -3.78 21.40 4.02
N LEU A 157 -3.95 21.46 2.70
CA LEU A 157 -3.32 22.49 1.85
C LEU A 157 -3.91 23.87 2.15
N TRP A 158 -5.23 23.96 2.32
CA TRP A 158 -5.88 25.22 2.64
C TRP A 158 -5.63 25.65 4.09
N ARG A 159 -4.94 26.80 4.24
CA ARG A 159 -4.50 27.32 5.54
C ARG A 159 -5.61 27.46 6.60
N ARG A 160 -6.85 27.74 6.19
CA ARG A 160 -7.98 27.97 7.11
C ARG A 160 -8.51 26.68 7.71
N THR A 161 -8.45 25.57 6.98
CA THR A 161 -8.98 24.27 7.39
C THR A 161 -7.92 23.33 7.94
N ARG A 162 -6.64 23.67 7.81
CA ARG A 162 -5.51 22.78 8.14
C ARG A 162 -5.56 22.20 9.55
N LEU A 163 -5.85 23.02 10.56
CA LEU A 163 -5.90 22.52 11.95
C LEU A 163 -7.03 21.51 12.14
N LEU A 164 -8.22 21.81 11.59
CA LEU A 164 -9.35 20.89 11.59
C LEU A 164 -9.00 19.58 10.87
N ALA A 165 -8.33 19.67 9.71
CA ALA A 165 -7.89 18.50 8.95
C ALA A 165 -6.84 17.65 9.71
N LEU A 166 -5.95 18.29 10.48
CA LEU A 166 -5.00 17.58 11.35
C LEU A 166 -5.70 16.84 12.49
N VAL A 167 -6.70 17.46 13.11
CA VAL A 167 -7.52 16.81 14.15
C VAL A 167 -8.30 15.64 13.55
N ALA A 168 -8.91 15.83 12.38
CA ALA A 168 -9.60 14.76 11.66
C ALA A 168 -8.64 13.61 11.28
N ALA A 169 -7.41 13.92 10.84
CA ALA A 169 -6.40 12.92 10.53
C ALA A 169 -5.98 12.13 11.77
N ALA A 170 -5.74 12.82 12.90
CA ALA A 170 -5.43 12.17 14.16
C ALA A 170 -6.58 11.26 14.61
N PHE A 171 -7.82 11.76 14.58
CA PHE A 171 -9.01 10.98 14.94
C PHE A 171 -9.17 9.73 14.05
N PHE A 172 -9.07 9.88 12.73
CA PHE A 172 -9.22 8.79 11.77
C PHE A 172 -8.14 7.71 11.99
N HIS A 173 -6.88 8.12 12.09
CA HIS A 173 -5.75 7.20 12.26
C HIS A 173 -5.77 6.50 13.61
N VAL A 174 -6.06 7.22 14.70
CA VAL A 174 -6.19 6.62 16.04
C VAL A 174 -7.39 5.67 16.09
N SER A 175 -8.54 6.06 15.52
CA SER A 175 -9.71 5.19 15.43
C SER A 175 -9.39 3.88 14.68
N ASN A 176 -8.63 3.97 13.59
CA ASN A 176 -8.21 2.79 12.83
C ASN A 176 -7.27 1.87 13.64
N VAL A 177 -6.39 2.42 14.47
CA VAL A 177 -5.55 1.61 15.38
C VAL A 177 -6.44 0.93 16.43
N LEU A 178 -7.32 1.69 17.09
CA LEU A 178 -8.13 1.18 18.20
C LEU A 178 -9.17 0.15 17.75
N VAL A 179 -9.86 0.39 16.63
CA VAL A 179 -10.95 -0.46 16.14
C VAL A 179 -10.42 -1.64 15.33
N PHE A 180 -9.54 -1.37 14.36
CA PHE A 180 -9.10 -2.36 13.38
C PHE A 180 -7.71 -2.93 13.65
N GLY A 181 -6.97 -2.42 14.65
CA GLY A 181 -5.63 -2.91 14.97
C GLY A 181 -4.61 -2.65 13.86
N LEU A 182 -4.80 -1.59 13.07
CA LEU A 182 -3.86 -1.27 11.99
C LEU A 182 -2.46 -0.96 12.56
N GLY A 183 -1.43 -1.52 11.91
CA GLY A 183 -0.05 -1.48 12.39
C GLY A 183 0.67 -0.15 12.15
N THR A 184 1.69 -0.14 11.29
CA THR A 184 2.64 0.99 11.19
C THR A 184 2.08 2.21 10.47
N PHE A 185 1.10 2.04 9.58
CA PHE A 185 0.63 3.10 8.70
C PHE A 185 -0.04 4.29 9.39
N PRO A 186 -0.96 4.13 10.36
CA PRO A 186 -1.61 5.27 10.99
C PRO A 186 -0.60 6.22 11.64
N TRP A 187 0.41 5.67 12.32
CA TRP A 187 1.51 6.43 12.93
C TRP A 187 2.40 7.09 11.88
N PHE A 188 2.78 6.36 10.85
CA PHE A 188 3.57 6.87 9.74
C PHE A 188 2.87 8.03 9.04
N SER A 189 1.58 7.86 8.70
CA SER A 189 0.81 8.89 8.03
C SER A 189 0.60 10.10 8.91
N LEU A 190 0.34 9.95 10.21
CA LEU A 190 0.18 11.09 11.10
C LEU A 190 1.48 11.90 11.20
N GLY A 191 2.62 11.22 11.38
CA GLY A 191 3.93 11.86 11.41
C GLY A 191 4.25 12.58 10.09
N LEU A 192 4.01 11.93 8.96
CA LEU A 192 4.24 12.52 7.64
C LEU A 192 3.32 13.72 7.39
N THR A 193 2.03 13.63 7.76
CA THR A 193 1.08 14.73 7.63
C THR A 193 1.53 15.96 8.43
N VAL A 194 1.96 15.77 9.69
CA VAL A 194 2.50 16.86 10.53
C VAL A 194 3.75 17.47 9.89
N CYS A 195 4.71 16.63 9.50
CA CYS A 195 5.98 17.08 8.91
C CYS A 195 5.80 17.81 7.57
N LEU A 196 4.86 17.36 6.73
CA LEU A 196 4.69 17.86 5.37
C LEU A 196 3.64 18.96 5.22
N PHE A 197 2.65 19.10 6.10
CA PHE A 197 1.55 20.05 5.91
C PHE A 197 1.54 21.22 6.89
N LEU A 198 2.24 21.13 8.03
CA LEU A 198 2.46 22.30 8.89
C LEU A 198 3.38 23.36 8.25
N PRO A 199 3.33 24.63 8.70
CA PRO A 199 4.30 25.64 8.28
C PRO A 199 5.75 25.13 8.43
N PRO A 200 6.67 25.38 7.48
CA PRO A 200 8.03 24.83 7.54
C PRO A 200 8.80 25.13 8.83
N ASP A 201 8.44 26.21 9.51
CA ASP A 201 9.06 26.67 10.76
C ASP A 201 8.38 26.12 12.02
N TRP A 202 7.36 25.26 11.89
CA TRP A 202 6.71 24.60 13.04
C TRP A 202 7.71 23.98 14.04
N PRO A 203 8.82 23.33 13.61
CA PRO A 203 9.77 22.76 14.55
C PRO A 203 10.46 23.80 15.43
N ARG A 204 10.66 25.02 14.90
CA ARG A 204 11.26 26.14 15.61
C ARG A 204 10.27 26.83 16.56
N ARG A 205 8.96 26.64 16.35
CA ARG A 205 7.89 27.15 17.22
C ARG A 205 7.63 26.24 18.43
N THR A 206 8.08 24.99 18.41
CA THR A 206 7.92 24.04 19.51
C THR A 206 9.07 24.19 20.53
N PRO A 207 8.82 24.50 21.83
CA PRO A 207 9.86 24.87 22.79
C PRO A 207 11.04 23.89 22.90
N ARG A 208 10.78 22.58 23.00
CA ARG A 208 11.83 21.54 23.10
C ARG A 208 12.67 21.44 21.83
N LEU A 209 12.02 21.54 20.66
CA LEU A 209 12.67 21.38 19.37
C LEU A 209 13.38 22.66 18.92
N ARG A 210 12.89 23.83 19.36
CA ARG A 210 13.51 25.14 19.14
C ARG A 210 14.96 25.17 19.63
N ASN A 211 15.20 24.80 20.89
CA ASN A 211 16.54 24.84 21.47
C ASN A 211 17.47 23.81 20.80
N TRP A 212 16.94 22.61 20.49
CA TRP A 212 17.69 21.57 19.81
C TRP A 212 18.11 21.99 18.39
N LEU A 213 17.23 22.67 17.64
CA LEU A 213 17.49 23.20 16.31
C LEU A 213 18.40 24.41 16.32
N ALA A 214 18.19 25.37 17.24
CA ALA A 214 19.02 26.57 17.34
C ALA A 214 20.50 26.22 17.57
N ALA A 215 20.77 25.14 18.31
CA ALA A 215 22.13 24.64 18.55
C ALA A 215 22.78 23.93 17.34
N ARG A 216 22.01 23.56 16.30
CA ARG A 216 22.48 22.70 15.20
C ARG A 216 22.29 23.30 13.81
N VAL A 217 21.35 24.23 13.66
CA VAL A 217 20.96 24.83 12.40
C VAL A 217 21.00 26.35 12.59
N PRO A 218 21.88 27.06 11.88
CA PRO A 218 21.93 28.52 11.93
C PRO A 218 20.58 29.17 11.60
N LEU A 219 20.46 30.46 11.93
CA LEU A 219 19.34 31.26 11.45
C LEU A 219 19.35 31.35 9.93
N PRO A 220 18.18 31.48 9.27
CA PRO A 220 18.10 31.53 7.82
C PRO A 220 18.90 32.73 7.31
N ALA A 221 19.95 32.48 6.53
CA ALA A 221 20.59 33.52 5.74
C ALA A 221 19.66 33.93 4.59
N LEU A 222 19.85 35.13 4.04
CA LEU A 222 19.15 35.55 2.82
C LEU A 222 19.35 34.48 1.73
N PRO A 223 18.29 34.03 1.05
CA PRO A 223 18.41 32.99 0.05
C PRO A 223 19.31 33.48 -1.09
N ALA A 224 20.35 32.72 -1.40
CA ALA A 224 21.11 32.92 -2.63
C ALA A 224 20.17 32.71 -3.84
N PRO A 225 20.39 33.43 -4.96
CA PRO A 225 19.59 33.23 -6.16
C PRO A 225 19.64 31.75 -6.61
N PRO A 226 18.50 31.17 -7.01
CA PRO A 226 18.44 29.77 -7.38
C PRO A 226 19.29 29.52 -8.62
N THR A 227 20.25 28.62 -8.52
CA THR A 227 21.01 28.11 -9.66
C THR A 227 20.46 26.75 -10.05
N LEU A 228 20.07 26.59 -11.31
CA LEU A 228 19.63 25.30 -11.83
C LEU A 228 20.87 24.43 -12.07
N PRO A 229 20.96 23.23 -11.45
CA PRO A 229 22.06 22.32 -11.73
C PRO A 229 21.95 21.81 -13.17
N ARG A 230 23.09 21.44 -13.78
CA ARG A 230 23.12 20.84 -15.13
C ARG A 230 22.26 19.57 -15.26
N THR A 231 21.99 18.89 -14.15
CA THR A 231 21.15 17.70 -14.07
C THR A 231 19.65 18.01 -13.99
N ALA A 232 19.25 19.28 -13.94
CA ALA A 232 17.85 19.67 -13.79
C ALA A 232 16.93 19.13 -14.91
N PRO A 233 17.30 19.15 -16.20
CA PRO A 233 16.44 18.59 -17.26
C PRO A 233 16.18 17.08 -17.08
N ALA A 234 17.22 16.32 -16.72
CA ALA A 234 17.09 14.89 -16.46
C ALA A 234 16.22 14.61 -15.22
N LEU A 235 16.36 15.41 -14.16
CA LEU A 235 15.50 15.31 -12.97
C LEU A 235 14.04 15.61 -13.32
N LEU A 236 13.78 16.67 -14.10
CA LEU A 236 12.43 17.02 -14.52
C LEU A 236 11.80 15.93 -15.39
N ALA A 237 12.56 15.36 -16.35
CA ALA A 237 12.10 14.23 -17.15
C ALA A 237 11.76 13.02 -16.27
N PHE A 238 12.63 12.68 -15.30
CA PHE A 238 12.36 11.61 -14.35
C PHE A 238 11.08 11.87 -13.53
N LEU A 239 10.92 13.08 -12.98
CA LEU A 239 9.74 13.45 -12.18
C LEU A 239 8.46 13.45 -13.02
N ALA A 240 8.53 13.83 -14.29
CA ALA A 240 7.40 13.77 -15.22
C ALA A 240 6.99 12.31 -15.48
N VAL A 241 7.95 11.44 -15.80
CA VAL A 241 7.70 10.00 -15.96
C VAL A 241 7.14 9.40 -14.67
N TYR A 242 7.73 9.72 -13.52
CA TYR A 242 7.25 9.29 -12.21
C TYR A 242 5.79 9.67 -11.97
N LEU A 243 5.43 10.92 -12.25
CA LEU A 243 4.07 11.41 -12.09
C LEU A 243 3.10 10.70 -13.02
N VAL A 244 3.45 10.53 -14.30
CA VAL A 244 2.64 9.78 -15.26
C VAL A 244 2.40 8.35 -14.76
N VAL A 245 3.44 7.66 -14.29
CA VAL A 245 3.32 6.31 -13.72
C VAL A 245 2.41 6.30 -12.49
N GLN A 246 2.60 7.22 -11.55
CA GLN A 246 1.79 7.29 -10.32
C GLN A 246 0.33 7.71 -10.57
N LEU A 247 0.01 8.33 -11.70
CA LEU A 247 -1.35 8.66 -12.11
C LEU A 247 -2.02 7.51 -12.90
N LEU A 248 -1.30 6.90 -13.84
CA LEU A 248 -1.87 5.92 -14.76
C LEU A 248 -1.93 4.51 -14.18
N VAL A 249 -0.89 4.06 -13.47
CA VAL A 249 -0.84 2.68 -12.93
C VAL A 249 -2.01 2.39 -11.99
N PRO A 250 -2.45 3.32 -11.11
CA PRO A 250 -3.62 3.08 -10.30
C PRO A 250 -4.93 3.00 -11.05
N LEU A 251 -5.02 3.59 -12.25
CA LEU A 251 -6.22 3.57 -13.09
C LEU A 251 -6.28 2.36 -14.02
N ARG A 252 -5.23 1.52 -14.08
CA ARG A 252 -5.17 0.41 -15.03
C ARG A 252 -6.27 -0.63 -14.83
N TYR A 253 -6.90 -0.71 -13.64
CA TYR A 253 -8.03 -1.61 -13.43
C TYR A 253 -9.20 -1.31 -14.36
N LEU A 254 -9.31 -0.07 -14.87
CA LEU A 254 -10.32 0.33 -15.86
C LEU A 254 -10.15 -0.36 -17.23
N LEU A 255 -8.97 -0.96 -17.48
CA LEU A 255 -8.71 -1.72 -18.70
C LEU A 255 -9.22 -3.16 -18.62
N TYR A 256 -9.68 -3.60 -17.43
CA TYR A 256 -10.19 -4.93 -17.20
C TYR A 256 -11.71 -4.89 -17.05
N PRO A 257 -12.45 -5.81 -17.69
CA PRO A 257 -13.88 -5.93 -17.50
C PRO A 257 -14.21 -6.47 -16.09
N GLY A 258 -15.43 -6.20 -15.63
CA GLY A 258 -15.94 -6.74 -14.37
C GLY A 258 -15.57 -5.94 -13.12
N ASP A 259 -15.97 -6.46 -11.96
CA ASP A 259 -15.68 -5.85 -10.66
C ASP A 259 -14.26 -6.22 -10.22
N VAL A 260 -13.35 -5.25 -10.13
CA VAL A 260 -11.97 -5.42 -9.63
C VAL A 260 -11.90 -6.05 -8.23
N HIS A 261 -12.93 -5.86 -7.40
CA HIS A 261 -13.01 -6.53 -6.10
C HIS A 261 -13.24 -8.03 -6.23
N TRP A 262 -13.82 -8.48 -7.35
CA TRP A 262 -14.06 -9.87 -7.67
C TRP A 262 -12.93 -10.47 -8.52
N THR A 263 -12.52 -9.82 -9.60
CA THR A 263 -11.51 -10.36 -10.53
C THR A 263 -10.07 -10.22 -10.01
N GLU A 264 -9.81 -9.27 -9.11
CA GLU A 264 -8.47 -8.83 -8.67
C GLU A 264 -7.58 -8.23 -9.76
N GLU A 265 -8.09 -8.13 -10.99
CA GLU A 265 -7.31 -7.65 -12.13
C GLU A 265 -7.06 -6.14 -12.01
N GLY A 266 -5.79 -5.75 -12.11
CA GLY A 266 -5.40 -4.34 -11.89
C GLY A 266 -5.48 -3.86 -10.43
N HIS A 267 -5.83 -4.72 -9.46
CA HIS A 267 -6.02 -4.33 -8.06
C HIS A 267 -4.73 -3.88 -7.35
N GLN A 268 -3.61 -4.59 -7.55
CA GLN A 268 -2.33 -4.22 -6.94
C GLN A 268 -1.88 -2.83 -7.41
N PHE A 269 -1.06 -2.10 -6.68
CA PHE A 269 -0.54 -0.76 -7.06
C PHE A 269 -1.59 0.33 -7.31
N ALA A 270 -2.88 0.04 -7.10
CA ALA A 270 -3.97 0.97 -7.35
C ALA A 270 -4.37 1.79 -6.12
N TRP A 271 -3.63 1.66 -5.01
CA TRP A 271 -4.00 2.26 -3.73
C TRP A 271 -5.39 1.84 -3.24
N HIS A 272 -5.87 0.69 -3.72
CA HIS A 272 -7.09 0.06 -3.24
C HIS A 272 -6.84 -0.46 -1.82
N MET A 273 -7.19 0.36 -0.82
CA MET A 273 -6.91 0.12 0.59
C MET A 273 -8.22 -0.09 1.34
N MET A 274 -8.35 -1.28 1.94
CA MET A 274 -9.50 -1.69 2.75
C MET A 274 -10.83 -1.47 2.01
N LEU A 275 -11.16 -2.32 1.03
CA LEU A 275 -12.40 -2.18 0.26
C LEU A 275 -13.34 -3.37 0.41
N ARG A 276 -12.80 -4.58 0.61
CA ARG A 276 -13.58 -5.82 0.54
C ARG A 276 -13.16 -6.87 1.56
N SER A 277 -14.07 -7.79 1.83
CA SER A 277 -13.83 -9.07 2.48
C SER A 277 -14.15 -10.19 1.49
N LYS A 278 -13.16 -11.04 1.22
CA LYS A 278 -13.32 -12.29 0.45
C LYS A 278 -13.07 -13.48 1.35
N THR A 279 -14.01 -14.42 1.35
CA THR A 279 -13.90 -15.68 2.10
C THR A 279 -14.39 -16.82 1.22
N GLY A 280 -13.91 -18.03 1.48
CA GLY A 280 -14.26 -19.16 0.62
C GLY A 280 -13.35 -20.36 0.80
N SER A 281 -13.49 -21.30 -0.11
CA SER A 281 -12.66 -22.49 -0.21
C SER A 281 -12.22 -22.73 -1.65
N VAL A 282 -11.10 -23.43 -1.79
CA VAL A 282 -10.59 -23.90 -3.08
C VAL A 282 -9.90 -25.24 -2.89
N TYR A 283 -10.16 -26.17 -3.80
CA TYR A 283 -9.38 -27.39 -3.98
C TYR A 283 -9.18 -27.65 -5.49
N TYR A 284 -8.24 -28.53 -5.82
CA TYR A 284 -7.93 -28.85 -7.21
C TYR A 284 -8.33 -30.28 -7.54
N GLN A 285 -8.84 -30.46 -8.75
CA GLN A 285 -9.09 -31.74 -9.38
C GLN A 285 -8.02 -31.94 -10.46
N VAL A 286 -7.15 -32.94 -10.28
CA VAL A 286 -6.07 -33.28 -11.23
C VAL A 286 -6.44 -34.55 -11.96
N ARG A 287 -6.64 -34.46 -13.28
CA ARG A 287 -6.97 -35.62 -14.13
C ARG A 287 -5.71 -36.12 -14.82
N ARG A 288 -5.38 -37.38 -14.56
CA ARG A 288 -4.23 -38.07 -15.13
C ARG A 288 -4.55 -38.73 -16.49
N PRO A 289 -3.54 -39.05 -17.32
CA PRO A 289 -3.73 -39.74 -18.60
C PRO A 289 -4.40 -41.11 -18.48
N ASP A 290 -4.22 -41.78 -17.35
CA ASP A 290 -4.80 -43.08 -17.02
C ASP A 290 -6.29 -43.01 -16.63
N GLY A 291 -6.89 -41.81 -16.63
CA GLY A 291 -8.26 -41.56 -16.23
C GLY A 291 -8.45 -41.39 -14.71
N GLN A 292 -7.41 -41.53 -13.90
CA GLN A 292 -7.51 -41.31 -12.46
C GLN A 292 -7.68 -39.82 -12.14
N LEU A 293 -8.51 -39.54 -11.13
CA LEU A 293 -8.82 -38.20 -10.64
C LEU A 293 -8.30 -38.04 -9.22
N ASP A 294 -7.32 -37.15 -9.05
CA ASP A 294 -6.78 -36.82 -7.73
C ASP A 294 -7.38 -35.51 -7.21
N ILE A 295 -7.75 -35.48 -5.93
CA ILE A 295 -8.20 -34.28 -5.23
C ILE A 295 -7.05 -33.72 -4.41
N VAL A 296 -6.65 -32.48 -4.70
CA VAL A 296 -5.52 -31.82 -4.07
C VAL A 296 -5.99 -30.63 -3.25
N ASP A 297 -5.72 -30.69 -1.94
CA ASP A 297 -5.84 -29.53 -1.04
C ASP A 297 -4.55 -28.71 -1.11
N PRO A 298 -4.62 -27.40 -1.46
CA PRO A 298 -3.46 -26.53 -1.48
C PRO A 298 -2.69 -26.45 -0.16
N LEU A 299 -3.31 -26.72 1.00
CA LEU A 299 -2.63 -26.75 2.30
C LEU A 299 -1.53 -27.82 2.40
N ARG A 300 -1.55 -28.83 1.52
CA ARG A 300 -0.47 -29.82 1.45
C ARG A 300 0.85 -29.24 0.93
N TYR A 301 0.78 -28.10 0.22
CA TYR A 301 1.92 -27.46 -0.42
C TYR A 301 2.15 -26.03 0.10
N LEU A 302 1.10 -25.34 0.52
CA LEU A 302 1.10 -23.93 0.86
C LEU A 302 0.90 -23.72 2.36
N THR A 303 1.50 -22.65 2.87
CA THR A 303 1.18 -22.16 4.21
C THR A 303 -0.26 -21.63 4.26
N PRO A 304 -0.92 -21.59 5.44
CA PRO A 304 -2.28 -21.06 5.58
C PRO A 304 -2.45 -19.63 5.02
N ARG A 305 -1.40 -18.78 5.15
CA ARG A 305 -1.41 -17.44 4.59
C ARG A 305 -1.40 -17.45 3.05
N GLN A 306 -0.59 -18.31 2.44
CA GLN A 306 -0.50 -18.41 0.99
C GLN A 306 -1.81 -18.98 0.41
N GLN A 307 -2.42 -19.97 1.07
CA GLN A 307 -3.76 -20.45 0.68
C GLN A 307 -4.81 -19.35 0.83
N HIS A 308 -4.76 -18.53 1.90
CA HIS A 308 -5.67 -17.40 2.05
C HIS A 308 -5.54 -16.39 0.90
N TYR A 309 -4.32 -16.11 0.45
CA TYR A 309 -4.10 -15.30 -0.75
C TYR A 309 -4.66 -15.99 -2.00
N LEU A 310 -4.31 -17.27 -2.20
CA LEU A 310 -4.71 -18.11 -3.33
C LEU A 310 -6.23 -18.09 -3.57
N LEU A 311 -7.05 -18.28 -2.53
CA LEU A 311 -8.51 -18.37 -2.67
C LEU A 311 -9.15 -17.09 -3.23
N SER A 312 -8.47 -15.96 -3.07
CA SER A 312 -9.00 -14.65 -3.43
C SER A 312 -8.51 -14.15 -4.78
N ASN A 313 -7.48 -14.78 -5.35
CA ASN A 313 -6.69 -14.28 -6.48
C ASN A 313 -6.67 -15.28 -7.66
N PRO A 314 -7.36 -14.97 -8.77
CA PRO A 314 -7.37 -15.82 -9.97
C PRO A 314 -5.98 -16.13 -10.54
N ASP A 315 -5.09 -15.14 -10.65
CA ASP A 315 -3.73 -15.37 -11.16
C ASP A 315 -2.93 -16.34 -10.28
N ALA A 316 -3.16 -16.31 -8.96
CA ALA A 316 -2.53 -17.25 -8.03
C ALA A 316 -3.10 -18.66 -8.20
N LEU A 317 -4.40 -18.79 -8.47
CA LEU A 317 -5.03 -20.09 -8.79
C LEU A 317 -4.38 -20.71 -10.03
N LEU A 318 -4.25 -19.92 -11.10
CA LEU A 318 -3.58 -20.34 -12.33
C LEU A 318 -2.12 -20.72 -12.07
N GLN A 319 -1.39 -19.90 -11.33
CA GLN A 319 0.00 -20.19 -10.98
C GLN A 319 0.17 -21.50 -10.19
N PHE A 320 -0.76 -21.79 -9.27
CA PHE A 320 -0.73 -23.04 -8.51
C PHE A 320 -1.09 -24.25 -9.38
N ALA A 321 -2.00 -24.09 -10.35
CA ALA A 321 -2.27 -25.13 -11.34
C ALA A 321 -1.03 -25.49 -12.18
N HIS A 322 -0.26 -24.49 -12.64
CA HIS A 322 1.03 -24.72 -13.32
C HIS A 322 2.08 -25.36 -12.43
N PHE A 323 2.04 -25.08 -11.13
CA PHE A 323 2.90 -25.77 -10.17
C PHE A 323 2.50 -27.26 -10.06
N LEU A 324 1.22 -27.57 -9.89
CA LEU A 324 0.73 -28.96 -9.83
C LEU A 324 1.04 -29.74 -11.11
N ALA A 325 0.83 -29.15 -12.28
CA ALA A 325 1.15 -29.80 -13.55
C ALA A 325 2.64 -30.19 -13.63
N ARG A 326 3.53 -29.31 -13.18
CA ARG A 326 4.98 -29.58 -13.13
C ARG A 326 5.34 -30.63 -12.07
N ASP A 327 4.74 -30.59 -10.88
CA ASP A 327 4.94 -31.59 -9.81
C ASP A 327 4.58 -32.99 -10.32
N TYR A 328 3.40 -33.12 -10.94
CA TYR A 328 2.94 -34.39 -11.52
C TYR A 328 3.83 -34.87 -12.67
N GLN A 329 4.26 -33.96 -13.54
CA GLN A 329 5.20 -34.30 -14.61
C GLN A 329 6.54 -34.80 -14.07
N GLN A 330 7.10 -34.15 -13.05
CA GLN A 330 8.36 -34.58 -12.41
C GLN A 330 8.24 -35.94 -11.73
N ARG A 331 7.04 -36.31 -11.29
CA ARG A 331 6.72 -37.62 -10.70
C ARG A 331 6.43 -38.70 -11.74
N GLY A 332 6.50 -38.39 -13.03
CA GLY A 332 6.20 -39.33 -14.13
C GLY A 332 4.70 -39.59 -14.32
N LEU A 333 3.83 -38.73 -13.79
CA LEU A 333 2.36 -38.86 -13.83
C LEU A 333 1.71 -37.87 -14.82
N GLY A 334 2.51 -37.11 -15.57
CA GLY A 334 2.04 -36.13 -16.55
C GLY A 334 1.93 -36.70 -17.98
N PRO A 335 1.34 -35.94 -18.92
CA PRO A 335 0.71 -34.63 -18.74
C PRO A 335 -0.64 -34.72 -18.03
N VAL A 336 -0.95 -33.78 -17.13
CA VAL A 336 -2.22 -33.76 -16.38
C VAL A 336 -3.05 -32.52 -16.74
N ALA A 337 -4.37 -32.67 -16.69
CA ALA A 337 -5.30 -31.53 -16.71
C ALA A 337 -5.63 -31.12 -15.27
N VAL A 338 -5.65 -29.82 -14.98
CA VAL A 338 -5.79 -29.28 -13.62
C VAL A 338 -6.95 -28.29 -13.57
N TYR A 339 -7.98 -28.65 -12.81
CA TYR A 339 -9.20 -27.86 -12.63
C TYR A 339 -9.27 -27.29 -11.21
N ALA A 340 -9.56 -26.00 -11.07
CA ALA A 340 -9.75 -25.38 -9.76
C ALA A 340 -11.24 -25.34 -9.40
N VAL A 341 -11.62 -26.00 -8.32
CA VAL A 341 -12.97 -25.92 -7.76
C VAL A 341 -12.96 -24.89 -6.64
N SER A 342 -13.60 -23.75 -6.89
CA SER A 342 -13.62 -22.61 -5.98
C SER A 342 -15.05 -22.27 -5.54
N SER A 343 -15.18 -21.75 -4.32
CA SER A 343 -16.45 -21.22 -3.78
C SER A 343 -16.14 -19.99 -2.94
N VAL A 344 -16.40 -18.81 -3.49
CA VAL A 344 -15.96 -17.52 -2.92
C VAL A 344 -17.16 -16.61 -2.67
N ARG A 345 -17.14 -15.93 -1.53
CA ARG A 345 -18.07 -14.88 -1.12
C ARG A 345 -17.36 -13.54 -1.16
N LEU A 346 -18.02 -12.52 -1.69
CA LEU A 346 -17.55 -11.14 -1.67
C LEU A 346 -18.52 -10.29 -0.84
N ASN A 347 -18.01 -9.64 0.20
CA ASN A 347 -18.76 -8.71 1.04
C ASN A 347 -20.09 -9.27 1.59
N GLY A 348 -20.09 -10.58 1.92
CA GLY A 348 -21.23 -11.27 2.54
C GLY A 348 -22.28 -11.80 1.55
N ARG A 349 -22.09 -11.60 0.24
CA ARG A 349 -22.93 -12.19 -0.80
C ARG A 349 -22.85 -13.72 -0.80
N ALA A 350 -23.81 -14.37 -1.48
CA ALA A 350 -23.82 -15.82 -1.68
C ALA A 350 -22.51 -16.28 -2.35
N ALA A 351 -22.08 -17.50 -2.01
CA ALA A 351 -20.87 -18.06 -2.57
C ALA A 351 -21.09 -18.45 -4.03
N ARG A 352 -20.12 -18.16 -4.88
CA ARG A 352 -20.10 -18.57 -6.29
C ARG A 352 -18.68 -18.97 -6.70
N PRO A 353 -18.52 -19.76 -7.76
CA PRO A 353 -17.20 -20.06 -8.32
C PRO A 353 -16.48 -18.77 -8.70
N LEU A 354 -15.20 -18.66 -8.36
CA LEU A 354 -14.33 -17.58 -8.83
C LEU A 354 -13.78 -17.89 -10.22
N VAL A 355 -13.61 -19.18 -10.51
CA VAL A 355 -13.07 -19.73 -11.75
C VAL A 355 -14.02 -20.80 -12.25
N ALA A 356 -14.21 -20.86 -13.56
CA ALA A 356 -15.00 -21.90 -14.21
C ALA A 356 -14.42 -23.30 -13.88
N PRO A 357 -15.20 -24.20 -13.26
CA PRO A 357 -14.69 -25.47 -12.73
C PRO A 357 -14.34 -26.49 -13.81
N ASP A 358 -14.77 -26.27 -15.04
CA ASP A 358 -14.58 -27.10 -16.23
C ASP A 358 -13.39 -26.64 -17.10
N VAL A 359 -12.71 -25.57 -16.71
CA VAL A 359 -11.54 -25.05 -17.44
C VAL A 359 -10.25 -25.67 -16.92
N ASP A 360 -9.48 -26.27 -17.83
CA ASP A 360 -8.14 -26.76 -17.52
C ASP A 360 -7.16 -25.58 -17.43
N LEU A 361 -6.85 -25.19 -16.19
CA LEU A 361 -5.93 -24.09 -15.91
C LEU A 361 -4.48 -24.43 -16.30
N ALA A 362 -4.09 -25.70 -16.34
CA ALA A 362 -2.73 -26.08 -16.69
C ALA A 362 -2.39 -25.72 -18.15
N ALA A 363 -3.40 -25.70 -19.03
CA ALA A 363 -3.27 -25.37 -20.44
C ALA A 363 -3.25 -23.86 -20.74
N LEU A 364 -3.63 -23.02 -19.77
CA LEU A 364 -3.78 -21.57 -19.99
C LEU A 364 -2.50 -20.80 -19.68
N PRO A 365 -2.15 -19.77 -20.47
CA PRO A 365 -0.99 -18.94 -20.18
C PRO A 365 -1.27 -17.92 -19.07
N ARG A 366 -0.25 -17.61 -18.27
CA ARG A 366 -0.28 -16.40 -17.42
C ARG A 366 0.01 -15.18 -18.28
N GLN A 367 -0.81 -14.14 -18.12
CA GLN A 367 -0.73 -12.93 -18.95
C GLN A 367 -1.20 -11.70 -18.18
N LEU A 368 -0.98 -10.52 -18.77
CA LEU A 368 -1.49 -9.25 -18.23
C LEU A 368 -2.85 -8.86 -18.81
N ALA A 369 -3.32 -9.54 -19.85
CA ALA A 369 -4.64 -9.31 -20.43
C ALA A 369 -5.75 -9.98 -19.60
N PRO A 370 -7.01 -9.51 -19.71
CA PRO A 370 -8.12 -10.08 -18.96
C PRO A 370 -8.22 -11.60 -19.10
N TYR A 371 -8.54 -12.27 -17.99
CA TYR A 371 -8.76 -13.71 -17.95
C TYR A 371 -10.24 -14.05 -18.23
N PRO A 372 -10.57 -14.63 -19.40
CA PRO A 372 -11.97 -14.88 -19.79
C PRO A 372 -12.65 -16.02 -18.99
N TRP A 373 -11.87 -16.76 -18.20
CA TRP A 373 -12.31 -17.90 -17.40
C TRP A 373 -12.66 -17.52 -15.95
N ILE A 374 -12.47 -16.26 -15.57
CA ILE A 374 -12.99 -15.75 -14.30
C ILE A 374 -14.51 -15.67 -14.42
N SER A 375 -15.21 -16.26 -13.46
CA SER A 375 -16.68 -16.28 -13.46
C SER A 375 -17.24 -14.94 -12.95
N ASP A 376 -18.26 -14.40 -13.60
CA ASP A 376 -18.82 -13.06 -13.30
C ASP A 376 -19.76 -12.97 -12.09
#